data_AF-A0A351Z4P7-F1
#
_entry.id   AF-A0A351Z4P7-F1
#
_cell.length_a   1.000
_cell.length_b   1.000
_cell.length_c   1.000
_cell.angle_alpha   90.00
_cell.angle_beta   90.00
_cell.angle_gamma   90.00
#
_symmetry.space_group_name_H-M   'P 1'
#
loop_
_entity.id
_entity.type
_entity.pdbx_description
1 polymer ?
#
loop_
_entity_poly.entity_id
_entity_poly.type
_entity_poly.pdbx_seq_one_letter_code
_entity_poly.pdbx_strand_id
1 'polypeptide(L)'
;MPAKASPSFIRKSVYGPAPGPRAAELPGIVGLELRDLFPDIPKEIYTEGGDLSVIRKATEDALKNVNMEMIRPTDKVNILSSQYGYQIMGGDVYAEMIKTIRDVVEERTGCGNIRLRVTTGFRIREPNEIIRHYKLNEYFNGKALGVRPIDKGVPIETEIGTLYGVAQVYDADWIIHAHHGELRELDMHRMINRAIKPFSMSYARMETRAVAHMNFGPRSSNFVAKVMFNSPFVQSKFTFGCFLLTSPGGIIGVDAGNDMERLDRRLMLLGFKSYGKIRELFNEIRECIAVMDATGEPRYMIGGGMTFGNLTEAELDLFDLDKIPVSLGYGLYE
;
A
#
# COMPACT_ATOMS: atom_id res chain seq x y z
N MET A 1 0.33 -17.37 -30.14
CA MET A 1 -0.94 -17.68 -29.46
C MET A 1 -1.02 -16.79 -28.24
N PRO A 2 -2.18 -16.20 -27.90
CA PRO A 2 -2.30 -15.40 -26.69
C PRO A 2 -1.98 -16.26 -25.46
N ALA A 3 -1.28 -15.68 -24.49
CA ALA A 3 -0.85 -16.39 -23.29
C ALA A 3 -2.07 -16.80 -22.44
N LYS A 4 -1.96 -17.90 -21.69
CA LYS A 4 -2.97 -18.25 -20.69
C LYS A 4 -2.93 -17.20 -19.59
N ALA A 5 -4.09 -16.68 -19.17
CA ALA A 5 -4.17 -15.79 -18.03
C ALA A 5 -3.64 -16.51 -16.77
N SER A 6 -2.71 -15.86 -16.05
CA SER A 6 -2.12 -16.37 -14.81
C SER A 6 -2.60 -15.51 -13.64
N PRO A 7 -3.66 -15.91 -12.93
CA PRO A 7 -4.24 -15.07 -11.89
C PRO A 7 -3.39 -15.14 -10.61
N SER A 8 -3.38 -14.04 -9.86
CA SER A 8 -2.65 -14.00 -8.60
C SER A 8 -3.18 -14.98 -7.55
N PHE A 9 -2.29 -15.39 -6.65
CA PHE A 9 -2.61 -16.16 -5.46
C PHE A 9 -3.63 -15.42 -4.60
N ILE A 10 -4.60 -16.17 -4.08
CA ILE A 10 -5.61 -15.66 -3.17
C ILE A 10 -5.34 -16.22 -1.79
N ARG A 11 -4.91 -15.35 -0.86
CA ARG A 11 -4.85 -15.73 0.55
C ARG A 11 -6.26 -15.97 1.09
N LYS A 12 -6.45 -17.08 1.80
CA LYS A 12 -7.68 -17.30 2.56
C LYS A 12 -7.86 -16.22 3.62
N SER A 13 -9.07 -15.69 3.75
CA SER A 13 -9.43 -14.72 4.79
C SER A 13 -10.85 -14.98 5.27
N VAL A 14 -11.11 -14.77 6.57
CA VAL A 14 -12.46 -14.81 7.13
C VAL A 14 -13.40 -13.74 6.57
N TYR A 15 -12.87 -12.72 5.89
CA TYR A 15 -13.64 -11.61 5.31
C TYR A 15 -14.08 -11.85 3.86
N GLY A 16 -13.62 -12.92 3.23
CA GLY A 16 -13.94 -13.23 1.84
C GLY A 16 -14.56 -14.63 1.71
N PRO A 17 -15.25 -14.89 0.59
CA PRO A 17 -15.70 -16.24 0.27
C PRO A 17 -14.50 -17.19 0.16
N ALA A 18 -14.73 -18.49 0.35
CA ALA A 18 -13.69 -19.47 0.06
C ALA A 18 -13.30 -19.37 -1.43
N PRO A 19 -11.99 -19.42 -1.79
CA PRO A 19 -11.58 -19.42 -3.19
C PRO A 19 -12.24 -20.59 -3.95
N GLY A 20 -12.83 -20.27 -5.10
CA GLY A 20 -13.44 -21.24 -6.02
C GLY A 20 -12.64 -21.38 -7.33
N PRO A 21 -13.25 -21.96 -8.38
CA PRO A 21 -12.69 -21.95 -9.73
C PRO A 21 -12.32 -20.53 -10.17
N ARG A 22 -11.19 -20.39 -10.87
CA ARG A 22 -10.66 -19.06 -11.23
C ARG A 22 -11.27 -18.54 -12.52
N ALA A 23 -11.48 -17.23 -12.62
CA ALA A 23 -11.98 -16.61 -13.85
C ALA A 23 -11.05 -16.88 -15.05
N ALA A 24 -9.73 -16.94 -14.78
CA ALA A 24 -8.70 -17.28 -15.76
C ALA A 24 -8.80 -18.71 -16.33
N GLU A 25 -9.60 -19.59 -15.72
CA GLU A 25 -9.82 -20.97 -16.16
C GLU A 25 -11.08 -21.11 -17.04
N LEU A 26 -11.90 -20.06 -17.17
CA LEU A 26 -13.09 -20.10 -18.00
C LEU A 26 -12.74 -20.20 -19.50
N PRO A 27 -13.55 -20.91 -20.31
CA PRO A 27 -13.32 -21.02 -21.74
C PRO A 27 -13.28 -19.65 -22.44
N GLY A 28 -12.30 -19.46 -23.32
CA GLY A 28 -12.16 -18.22 -24.10
C GLY A 28 -11.48 -17.07 -23.36
N ILE A 29 -11.13 -17.23 -22.07
CA ILE A 29 -10.34 -16.22 -21.34
C ILE A 29 -8.87 -16.36 -21.69
N VAL A 30 -8.26 -15.24 -22.11
CA VAL A 30 -6.85 -15.16 -22.48
C VAL A 30 -6.18 -13.99 -21.77
N GLY A 31 -4.88 -14.14 -21.52
CA GLY A 31 -4.04 -13.05 -21.02
C GLY A 31 -3.62 -12.13 -22.17
N LEU A 32 -3.65 -10.82 -21.90
CA LEU A 32 -3.11 -9.81 -22.80
C LEU A 32 -1.89 -9.17 -22.15
N GLU A 33 -0.75 -9.27 -22.82
CA GLU A 33 0.49 -8.66 -22.35
C GLU A 33 0.41 -7.14 -22.52
N LEU A 34 0.43 -6.39 -21.42
CA LEU A 34 0.24 -4.94 -21.45
C LEU A 34 1.34 -4.22 -22.24
N ARG A 35 2.54 -4.80 -22.30
CA ARG A 35 3.67 -4.23 -23.07
C ARG A 35 3.55 -4.46 -24.58
N ASP A 36 2.70 -5.38 -25.03
CA ASP A 36 2.35 -5.50 -26.46
C ASP A 36 1.47 -4.33 -26.91
N LEU A 37 0.62 -3.82 -26.01
CA LEU A 37 -0.20 -2.63 -26.25
C LEU A 37 0.57 -1.32 -25.99
N PHE A 38 1.35 -1.29 -24.92
CA PHE A 38 2.05 -0.11 -24.43
C PHE A 38 3.53 -0.43 -24.14
N PRO A 39 4.40 -0.42 -25.19
CA PRO A 39 5.79 -0.85 -25.08
C PRO A 39 6.66 -0.06 -24.09
N ASP A 40 6.24 1.14 -23.74
CA ASP A 40 6.92 2.05 -22.82
C ASP A 40 6.53 1.86 -21.34
N ILE A 41 5.59 0.94 -21.04
CA ILE A 41 5.37 0.50 -19.65
C ILE A 41 6.71 -0.08 -19.13
N PRO A 42 7.19 0.39 -17.96
CA PRO A 42 8.46 -0.08 -17.41
C PRO A 42 8.46 -1.59 -17.24
N LYS A 43 9.57 -2.23 -17.64
CA LYS A 43 9.74 -3.66 -17.50
C LYS A 43 9.83 -4.04 -16.02
N GLU A 44 9.06 -5.05 -15.67
CA GLU A 44 9.03 -5.67 -14.36
C GLU A 44 10.32 -6.44 -14.06
N ILE A 45 10.78 -6.31 -12.81
CA ILE A 45 11.85 -7.13 -12.24
C ILE A 45 11.27 -8.42 -11.64
N TYR A 46 9.96 -8.45 -11.37
CA TYR A 46 9.28 -9.59 -10.78
C TYR A 46 7.81 -9.63 -11.20
N THR A 47 7.37 -10.84 -11.53
CA THR A 47 5.97 -11.28 -11.61
C THR A 47 5.77 -12.45 -10.65
N GLU A 48 4.52 -12.70 -10.27
CA GLU A 48 4.19 -13.73 -9.29
C GLU A 48 4.69 -15.12 -9.69
N GLY A 49 5.32 -15.82 -8.73
CA GLY A 49 6.01 -17.09 -8.97
C GLY A 49 7.47 -16.94 -9.43
N GLY A 50 7.95 -15.70 -9.62
CA GLY A 50 9.34 -15.41 -9.91
C GLY A 50 10.29 -15.57 -8.71
N ASP A 51 11.56 -15.22 -8.92
CA ASP A 51 12.58 -15.26 -7.86
C ASP A 51 12.48 -14.03 -6.94
N LEU A 52 12.16 -14.24 -5.67
CA LEU A 52 12.07 -13.17 -4.67
C LEU A 52 13.42 -12.51 -4.33
N SER A 53 14.56 -13.14 -4.66
CA SER A 53 15.90 -12.57 -4.39
C SER A 53 16.09 -11.22 -5.08
N VAL A 54 15.41 -10.98 -6.21
CA VAL A 54 15.44 -9.69 -6.92
C VAL A 54 14.82 -8.56 -6.10
N ILE A 55 13.80 -8.86 -5.29
CA ILE A 55 13.15 -7.89 -4.41
C ILE A 55 14.04 -7.56 -3.23
N ARG A 56 14.68 -8.58 -2.64
CA ARG A 56 15.70 -8.38 -1.60
C ARG A 56 16.80 -7.45 -2.10
N LYS A 57 17.43 -7.79 -3.24
CA LYS A 57 18.49 -6.98 -3.83
C LYS A 57 18.04 -5.55 -4.13
N ALA A 58 16.85 -5.38 -4.73
CA ALA A 58 16.32 -4.05 -5.01
C ALA A 58 16.07 -3.24 -3.72
N THR A 59 15.64 -3.90 -2.65
CA THR A 59 15.43 -3.27 -1.33
C THR A 59 16.76 -2.87 -0.70
N GLU A 60 17.76 -3.76 -0.70
CA GLU A 60 19.12 -3.47 -0.23
C GLU A 60 19.71 -2.28 -0.99
N ASP A 61 19.61 -2.29 -2.33
CA ASP A 61 20.09 -1.23 -3.20
C ASP A 61 19.40 0.11 -2.90
N ALA A 62 18.07 0.13 -2.71
CA ALA A 62 17.33 1.33 -2.35
C ALA A 62 17.71 1.90 -0.99
N LEU A 63 18.07 1.04 -0.02
CA LEU A 63 18.42 1.44 1.33
C LEU A 63 19.86 1.93 1.48
N LYS A 64 20.76 1.69 0.51
CA LYS A 64 22.19 2.07 0.58
C LYS A 64 22.44 3.51 1.02
N ASN A 65 21.65 4.45 0.49
CA ASN A 65 21.83 5.89 0.73
C ASN A 65 20.85 6.47 1.77
N VAL A 66 20.05 5.63 2.42
CA VAL A 66 19.17 6.06 3.50
C VAL A 66 19.99 6.32 4.75
N ASN A 67 19.81 7.48 5.36
CA ASN A 67 20.41 7.79 6.65
C ASN A 67 19.67 7.04 7.77
N MET A 68 20.41 6.24 8.54
CA MET A 68 19.92 5.46 9.68
C MET A 68 20.70 5.76 10.98
N GLU A 69 21.56 6.80 10.99
CA GLU A 69 22.48 7.11 12.10
C GLU A 69 21.77 7.48 13.40
N MET A 70 20.50 7.88 13.33
CA MET A 70 19.68 8.18 14.50
C MET A 70 19.31 6.93 15.31
N ILE A 71 19.29 5.76 14.67
CA ILE A 71 18.89 4.49 15.30
C ILE A 71 20.10 3.91 16.04
N ARG A 72 19.97 3.77 17.36
CA ARG A 72 21.00 3.19 18.22
C ARG A 72 20.70 1.71 18.51
N PRO A 73 21.71 0.90 18.89
CA PRO A 73 21.51 -0.51 19.23
C PRO A 73 20.44 -0.78 20.31
N THR A 74 20.27 0.16 21.25
CA THR A 74 19.33 0.06 22.37
C THR A 74 17.92 0.56 22.05
N ASP A 75 17.74 1.23 20.91
CA ASP A 75 16.47 1.83 20.54
C ASP A 75 15.45 0.77 20.17
N LYS A 76 14.19 1.16 20.17
CA LYS A 76 13.05 0.36 19.74
C LYS A 76 12.56 0.92 18.40
N VAL A 77 12.50 0.06 17.38
CA VAL A 77 12.10 0.44 16.02
C VAL A 77 10.81 -0.27 15.62
N ASN A 78 9.84 0.47 15.11
CA ASN A 78 8.64 -0.10 14.46
C ASN A 78 8.75 0.02 12.95
N ILE A 79 8.76 -1.12 12.25
CA ILE A 79 8.44 -1.17 10.82
C ILE A 79 6.91 -1.20 10.70
N LEU A 80 6.37 -0.23 10.00
CA LEU A 80 4.93 -0.07 9.79
C LEU A 80 4.57 -0.56 8.40
N SER A 81 3.59 -1.46 8.30
CA SER A 81 3.14 -1.98 7.00
C SER A 81 1.62 -1.94 6.92
N SER A 82 1.08 -1.53 5.77
CA SER A 82 -0.36 -1.63 5.48
C SER A 82 -0.72 -3.02 4.97
N GLN A 83 -1.89 -3.54 5.35
CA GLN A 83 -2.42 -4.80 4.85
C GLN A 83 -2.54 -4.86 3.32
N TYR A 84 -2.77 -3.72 2.67
CA TYR A 84 -3.01 -3.64 1.22
C TYR A 84 -1.77 -4.00 0.40
N GLY A 85 -0.56 -3.81 0.95
CA GLY A 85 0.66 -4.26 0.26
C GLY A 85 0.72 -5.78 0.11
N TYR A 86 0.08 -6.53 1.01
CA TYR A 86 -0.02 -7.99 0.92
C TYR A 86 -1.10 -8.48 -0.07
N GLN A 87 -1.78 -7.57 -0.77
CA GLN A 87 -2.68 -7.92 -1.88
C GLN A 87 -1.97 -7.86 -3.24
N ILE A 88 -0.76 -7.29 -3.28
CA ILE A 88 0.03 -7.17 -4.51
C ILE A 88 0.77 -8.49 -4.75
N MET A 89 0.44 -9.17 -5.86
CA MET A 89 1.10 -10.42 -6.30
C MET A 89 1.18 -11.48 -5.20
N GLY A 90 0.04 -11.79 -4.59
CA GLY A 90 -0.01 -12.77 -3.50
C GLY A 90 0.70 -12.32 -2.21
N GLY A 91 1.27 -11.12 -2.16
CA GLY A 91 1.87 -10.47 -0.99
C GLY A 91 3.31 -10.88 -0.64
N ASP A 92 3.88 -11.86 -1.35
CA ASP A 92 5.23 -12.38 -1.06
C ASP A 92 6.32 -11.32 -1.25
N VAL A 93 6.22 -10.51 -2.32
CA VAL A 93 7.16 -9.42 -2.60
C VAL A 93 7.17 -8.36 -1.51
N TYR A 94 6.00 -8.07 -0.92
CA TYR A 94 5.89 -7.08 0.14
C TYR A 94 6.41 -7.63 1.47
N ALA A 95 6.15 -8.91 1.74
CA ALA A 95 6.75 -9.61 2.87
C ALA A 95 8.29 -9.64 2.76
N GLU A 96 8.84 -9.90 1.57
CA GLU A 96 10.30 -9.92 1.34
C GLU A 96 10.93 -8.54 1.52
N MET A 97 10.31 -7.48 1.00
CA MET A 97 10.78 -6.11 1.23
C MET A 97 10.81 -5.79 2.73
N ILE A 98 9.77 -6.15 3.48
CA ILE A 98 9.69 -5.91 4.94
C ILE A 98 10.77 -6.68 5.71
N LYS A 99 11.00 -7.95 5.35
CA LYS A 99 12.07 -8.78 5.92
C LYS A 99 13.44 -8.16 5.65
N THR A 100 13.66 -7.70 4.42
CA THR A 100 14.92 -7.07 4.01
C THR A 100 15.16 -5.74 4.74
N ILE A 101 14.12 -4.91 4.93
CA ILE A 101 14.22 -3.69 5.74
C ILE A 101 14.69 -4.02 7.15
N ARG A 102 14.12 -5.06 7.80
CA ARG A 102 14.55 -5.48 9.14
C ARG A 102 16.03 -5.84 9.14
N ASP A 103 16.46 -6.71 8.23
CA ASP A 103 17.84 -7.20 8.21
C ASP A 103 18.85 -6.05 8.00
N VAL A 104 18.57 -5.17 7.03
CA VAL A 104 19.45 -4.01 6.73
C VAL A 104 19.53 -3.04 7.90
N VAL A 105 18.42 -2.79 8.60
CA VAL A 105 18.42 -1.92 9.78
C VAL A 105 19.22 -2.56 10.91
N GLU A 106 19.02 -3.86 11.17
CA GLU A 106 19.78 -4.60 12.20
C GLU A 106 21.28 -4.58 11.89
N GLU A 107 21.67 -4.89 10.66
CA GLU A 107 23.07 -4.90 10.20
C GLU A 107 23.73 -3.52 10.33
N ARG A 108 23.07 -2.46 9.85
CA ARG A 108 23.67 -1.12 9.78
C ARG A 108 23.69 -0.37 11.10
N THR A 109 22.76 -0.68 12.00
CA THR A 109 22.56 0.11 13.25
C THR A 109 22.88 -0.68 14.51
N GLY A 110 23.00 -2.01 14.41
CA GLY A 110 23.11 -2.91 15.57
C GLY A 110 21.82 -3.02 16.39
N CYS A 111 20.71 -2.40 15.96
CA CYS A 111 19.44 -2.46 16.67
C CYS A 111 18.76 -3.82 16.46
N GLY A 112 18.78 -4.67 17.50
CA GLY A 112 18.04 -5.94 17.51
C GLY A 112 16.58 -5.81 17.96
N ASN A 113 16.14 -4.63 18.38
CA ASN A 113 14.77 -4.40 18.84
C ASN A 113 13.85 -3.81 17.76
N ILE A 114 13.81 -4.51 16.63
CA ILE A 114 12.97 -4.19 15.48
C ILE A 114 11.66 -4.97 15.58
N ARG A 115 10.54 -4.28 15.40
CA ARG A 115 9.19 -4.81 15.58
C ARG A 115 8.37 -4.54 14.33
N LEU A 116 7.50 -5.46 13.97
CA LEU A 116 6.57 -5.27 12.84
C LEU A 116 5.19 -4.88 13.36
N ARG A 117 4.60 -3.85 12.75
CA ARG A 117 3.21 -3.44 12.97
C ARG A 117 2.45 -3.57 11.64
N VAL A 118 1.67 -4.64 11.53
CA VAL A 118 0.79 -4.86 10.37
C VAL A 118 -0.54 -4.18 10.65
N THR A 119 -0.86 -3.15 9.87
CA THR A 119 -1.98 -2.25 10.10
C THR A 119 -3.11 -2.50 9.11
N THR A 120 -4.35 -2.33 9.55
CA THR A 120 -5.56 -2.54 8.75
C THR A 120 -6.42 -1.29 8.66
N GLY A 121 -7.25 -1.22 7.62
CA GLY A 121 -8.51 -0.47 7.67
C GLY A 121 -9.53 -1.22 8.53
N PHE A 122 -10.66 -1.63 7.93
CA PHE A 122 -11.78 -2.22 8.65
C PHE A 122 -11.71 -3.75 8.84
N ARG A 123 -10.76 -4.42 8.18
CA ARG A 123 -10.58 -5.88 8.27
C ARG A 123 -9.76 -6.27 9.51
N ILE A 124 -10.33 -6.04 10.69
CA ILE A 124 -9.65 -6.14 12.00
C ILE A 124 -8.92 -7.47 12.30
N ARG A 125 -9.27 -8.58 11.65
CA ARG A 125 -8.60 -9.89 11.79
C ARG A 125 -7.49 -10.13 10.76
N GLU A 126 -7.51 -9.42 9.64
CA GLU A 126 -6.64 -9.66 8.49
C GLU A 126 -5.15 -9.48 8.80
N PRO A 127 -4.70 -8.50 9.62
CA PRO A 127 -3.31 -8.41 10.02
C PRO A 127 -2.75 -9.69 10.66
N ASN A 128 -3.55 -10.39 11.47
CA ASN A 128 -3.12 -11.63 12.11
C ASN A 128 -3.13 -12.82 11.14
N GLU A 129 -3.96 -12.78 10.09
CA GLU A 129 -3.90 -13.75 8.99
C GLU A 129 -2.63 -13.56 8.17
N ILE A 130 -2.29 -12.31 7.84
CA ILE A 130 -1.03 -11.92 7.17
C ILE A 130 0.18 -12.42 7.97
N ILE A 131 0.26 -12.06 9.25
CA ILE A 131 1.41 -12.40 10.10
C ILE A 131 1.63 -13.91 10.16
N ARG A 132 0.54 -14.70 10.28
CA ARG A 132 0.61 -16.16 10.29
C ARG A 132 1.01 -16.72 8.93
N HIS A 133 0.41 -16.23 7.85
CA HIS A 133 0.64 -16.77 6.50
C HIS A 133 2.09 -16.62 6.05
N TYR A 134 2.69 -15.43 6.19
CA TYR A 134 4.08 -15.18 5.78
C TYR A 134 5.11 -15.44 6.88
N LYS A 135 4.69 -16.08 7.98
CA LYS A 135 5.53 -16.40 9.16
C LYS A 135 6.29 -15.19 9.71
N LEU A 136 5.67 -14.01 9.68
CA LEU A 136 6.32 -12.77 10.06
C LEU A 136 6.61 -12.72 11.57
N ASN A 137 5.78 -13.37 12.39
CA ASN A 137 6.07 -13.42 13.82
C ASN A 137 7.33 -14.23 14.15
N GLU A 138 7.56 -15.33 13.42
CA GLU A 138 8.79 -16.13 13.54
C GLU A 138 10.00 -15.29 13.10
N TYR A 139 9.93 -14.66 11.93
CA TYR A 139 11.01 -13.84 11.39
C TYR A 139 11.38 -12.64 12.28
N PHE A 140 10.38 -12.03 12.92
CA PHE A 140 10.55 -10.90 13.84
C PHE A 140 10.71 -11.36 15.30
N ASN A 141 11.06 -12.62 15.57
CA ASN A 141 11.37 -13.14 16.91
C ASN A 141 10.25 -12.86 17.94
N GLY A 142 8.99 -13.07 17.55
CA GLY A 142 7.82 -12.83 18.38
C GLY A 142 7.36 -11.37 18.45
N LYS A 143 7.98 -10.46 17.67
CA LYS A 143 7.72 -9.01 17.72
C LYS A 143 6.82 -8.47 16.60
N ALA A 144 6.11 -9.34 15.88
CA ALA A 144 5.12 -8.92 14.88
C ALA A 144 3.72 -8.83 15.50
N LEU A 145 3.04 -7.71 15.29
CA LEU A 145 1.72 -7.45 15.86
C LEU A 145 0.76 -6.84 14.83
N GLY A 146 -0.47 -7.36 14.80
CA GLY A 146 -1.58 -6.74 14.08
C GLY A 146 -2.12 -5.54 14.85
N VAL A 147 -2.27 -4.40 14.18
CA VAL A 147 -2.71 -3.13 14.76
C VAL A 147 -3.97 -2.64 14.06
N ARG A 148 -4.97 -2.25 14.85
CA ARG A 148 -6.32 -1.92 14.39
C ARG A 148 -6.64 -0.45 14.69
N PRO A 149 -7.48 0.20 13.86
CA PRO A 149 -7.92 1.57 14.09
C PRO A 149 -8.77 1.75 15.37
N ILE A 150 -9.24 0.65 15.96
CA ILE A 150 -10.00 0.61 17.21
C ILE A 150 -9.14 0.30 18.45
N ASP A 151 -7.83 0.13 18.30
CA ASP A 151 -6.90 -0.06 19.43
C ASP A 151 -6.56 1.26 20.12
N LYS A 152 -6.08 1.22 21.37
CA LYS A 152 -5.77 2.41 22.20
C LYS A 152 -5.13 3.55 21.39
N GLY A 153 -5.69 4.75 21.49
CA GLY A 153 -5.18 5.94 20.83
C GLY A 153 -4.04 6.63 21.57
N VAL A 154 -3.29 7.45 20.85
CA VAL A 154 -2.36 8.45 21.38
C VAL A 154 -2.72 9.81 20.76
N PRO A 155 -2.85 10.88 21.56
CA PRO A 155 -3.15 12.20 21.03
C PRO A 155 -1.95 12.74 20.24
N ILE A 156 -2.25 13.42 19.14
CA ILE A 156 -1.30 14.06 18.24
C ILE A 156 -1.83 15.47 18.00
N GLU A 157 -1.12 16.47 18.54
CA GLU A 157 -1.44 17.87 18.33
C GLU A 157 -1.10 18.28 16.90
N THR A 158 -2.07 18.86 16.20
CA THR A 158 -1.94 19.31 14.82
C THR A 158 -2.53 20.70 14.64
N GLU A 159 -2.33 21.30 13.46
CA GLU A 159 -2.83 22.62 13.11
C GLU A 159 -4.37 22.69 13.03
N ILE A 160 -5.06 21.55 12.97
CA ILE A 160 -6.53 21.46 12.96
C ILE A 160 -7.10 20.90 14.28
N GLY A 161 -6.30 20.90 15.34
CA GLY A 161 -6.65 20.37 16.65
C GLY A 161 -6.07 18.98 16.91
N THR A 162 -6.43 18.39 18.04
CA THR A 162 -5.94 17.07 18.44
C THR A 162 -6.56 15.98 17.56
N LEU A 163 -5.70 15.28 16.84
CA LEU A 163 -6.02 14.03 16.16
C LEU A 163 -5.42 12.86 16.94
N TYR A 164 -5.74 11.64 16.56
CA TYR A 164 -5.35 10.43 17.29
C TYR A 164 -4.66 9.43 16.39
N GLY A 165 -3.42 9.09 16.75
CA GLY A 165 -2.69 7.95 16.23
C GLY A 165 -3.04 6.67 16.99
N VAL A 166 -2.72 5.49 16.45
CA VAL A 166 -2.81 4.24 17.22
C VAL A 166 -1.55 4.06 18.06
N ALA A 167 -1.70 3.89 19.38
CA ALA A 167 -0.56 3.90 20.31
C ALA A 167 0.53 2.88 19.95
N GLN A 168 0.17 1.68 19.51
CA GLN A 168 1.11 0.61 19.11
C GLN A 168 1.94 0.93 17.85
N VAL A 169 1.54 1.93 17.06
CA VAL A 169 2.33 2.44 15.93
C VAL A 169 3.46 3.34 16.46
N TYR A 170 3.15 4.17 17.45
CA TYR A 170 4.01 5.25 17.94
C TYR A 170 4.72 4.94 19.28
N ASP A 171 4.61 3.71 19.79
CA ASP A 171 5.23 3.25 21.04
C ASP A 171 6.73 2.89 20.90
N ALA A 172 7.34 3.29 19.78
CA ALA A 172 8.75 3.11 19.45
C ALA A 172 9.52 4.42 19.61
N ASP A 173 10.84 4.33 19.68
CA ASP A 173 11.73 5.48 19.53
C ASP A 173 11.68 5.94 18.07
N TRP A 174 11.74 4.98 17.14
CA TRP A 174 11.76 5.22 15.70
C TRP A 174 10.68 4.44 14.94
N ILE A 175 10.14 5.05 13.90
CA ILE A 175 9.21 4.41 12.95
C ILE A 175 9.78 4.43 11.53
N ILE A 176 9.64 3.29 10.84
CA ILE A 176 9.97 3.11 9.43
C ILE A 176 8.67 2.85 8.68
N HIS A 177 8.41 3.60 7.63
CA HIS A 177 7.20 3.46 6.83
C HIS A 177 7.44 2.55 5.62
N ALA A 178 6.90 1.33 5.62
CA ALA A 178 6.89 0.45 4.46
C ALA A 178 5.54 0.56 3.72
N HIS A 179 5.58 0.76 2.40
CA HIS A 179 4.37 0.88 1.58
C HIS A 179 4.58 0.48 0.11
N HIS A 180 3.60 0.78 -0.75
CA HIS A 180 3.59 0.35 -2.15
C HIS A 180 3.11 1.43 -3.11
N GLY A 181 3.51 1.28 -4.37
CA GLY A 181 3.42 2.26 -5.44
C GLY A 181 2.15 2.22 -6.30
N GLU A 182 1.19 1.34 -6.06
CA GLU A 182 0.05 1.15 -6.97
C GLU A 182 -1.00 2.29 -6.95
N LEU A 183 -1.92 2.27 -7.92
CA LEU A 183 -2.83 3.37 -8.29
C LEU A 183 -3.98 3.64 -7.30
N ARG A 184 -4.12 2.92 -6.20
CA ARG A 184 -5.22 3.07 -5.23
C ARG A 184 -5.42 4.51 -4.75
N GLU A 185 -4.36 5.31 -4.73
CA GLU A 185 -4.41 6.69 -4.25
C GLU A 185 -4.83 7.70 -5.32
N LEU A 186 -5.09 7.24 -6.54
CA LEU A 186 -5.85 8.04 -7.48
C LEU A 186 -7.30 8.18 -6.99
N ASP A 187 -7.88 7.09 -6.48
CA ASP A 187 -9.15 7.09 -5.76
C ASP A 187 -9.04 7.94 -4.48
N MET A 188 -9.98 8.89 -4.32
CA MET A 188 -10.10 9.87 -3.23
C MET A 188 -8.98 10.89 -3.04
N HIS A 189 -7.74 10.62 -3.50
CA HIS A 189 -6.56 11.42 -3.13
C HIS A 189 -5.92 12.11 -4.33
N ARG A 190 -6.35 11.83 -5.56
CA ARG A 190 -5.84 12.47 -6.80
C ARG A 190 -4.32 12.38 -6.94
N MET A 191 -3.74 11.30 -6.40
CA MET A 191 -2.28 11.06 -6.33
C MET A 191 -1.49 12.07 -5.46
N ILE A 192 -2.17 12.94 -4.71
CA ILE A 192 -1.55 13.94 -3.83
C ILE A 192 -1.25 13.29 -2.46
N ASN A 193 -0.04 13.52 -1.92
CA ASN A 193 0.37 13.06 -0.58
C ASN A 193 0.17 11.56 -0.37
N ARG A 194 0.26 10.78 -1.44
CA ARG A 194 -0.04 9.35 -1.44
C ARG A 194 0.88 8.57 -0.51
N ALA A 195 2.15 8.97 -0.44
CA ALA A 195 3.17 8.34 0.37
C ALA A 195 2.95 8.54 1.88
N ILE A 196 2.15 9.54 2.28
CA ILE A 196 1.84 9.82 3.69
C ILE A 196 0.38 9.55 4.06
N LYS A 197 -0.46 9.16 3.11
CA LYS A 197 -1.86 8.77 3.39
C LYS A 197 -2.01 7.81 4.58
N PRO A 198 -1.15 6.80 4.78
CA PRO A 198 -1.27 5.89 5.92
C PRO A 198 -1.30 6.60 7.29
N PHE A 199 -0.73 7.80 7.42
CA PHE A 199 -0.73 8.57 8.67
C PHE A 199 -2.09 9.11 9.09
N SER A 200 -3.04 9.32 8.17
CA SER A 200 -4.45 9.59 8.49
C SER A 200 -5.35 8.36 8.38
N MET A 201 -4.79 7.24 7.94
CA MET A 201 -5.52 6.01 7.63
C MET A 201 -5.04 4.84 8.51
N SER A 202 -4.11 4.03 8.01
CA SER A 202 -3.68 2.79 8.67
C SER A 202 -3.01 2.99 10.03
N TYR A 203 -2.41 4.16 10.26
CA TYR A 203 -1.70 4.51 11.48
C TYR A 203 -2.53 5.37 12.45
N ALA A 204 -3.73 5.74 12.00
CA ALA A 204 -4.64 6.60 12.72
C ALA A 204 -5.76 5.81 13.39
N ARG A 205 -6.25 6.37 14.48
CA ARG A 205 -7.46 5.92 15.14
C ARG A 205 -8.69 6.13 14.26
N MET A 206 -9.75 5.37 14.55
CA MET A 206 -11.03 5.47 13.84
C MET A 206 -11.58 6.90 13.79
N GLU A 207 -11.41 7.66 14.86
CA GLU A 207 -11.85 9.06 14.97
C GLU A 207 -11.14 9.96 13.96
N THR A 208 -9.83 9.86 13.81
CA THR A 208 -9.07 10.62 12.79
C THR A 208 -9.38 10.17 11.38
N ARG A 209 -9.62 8.87 11.17
CA ARG A 209 -10.10 8.35 9.88
C ARG A 209 -11.47 8.93 9.53
N ALA A 210 -12.36 9.08 10.50
CA ALA A 210 -13.65 9.71 10.32
C ALA A 210 -13.49 11.20 9.97
N VAL A 211 -12.57 11.94 10.61
CA VAL A 211 -12.26 13.33 10.21
C VAL A 211 -11.80 13.40 8.75
N ALA A 212 -10.91 12.51 8.33
CA ALA A 212 -10.45 12.45 6.94
C ALA A 212 -11.60 12.17 5.96
N HIS A 213 -12.40 11.13 6.20
CA HIS A 213 -13.43 10.70 5.26
C HIS A 213 -14.72 11.53 5.30
N MET A 214 -15.16 11.99 6.47
CA MET A 214 -16.49 12.57 6.68
C MET A 214 -16.46 14.09 6.82
N ASN A 215 -15.42 14.65 7.44
CA ASN A 215 -15.37 16.11 7.68
C ASN A 215 -14.67 16.84 6.54
N PHE A 216 -13.56 16.29 6.02
CA PHE A 216 -12.82 16.87 4.90
C PHE A 216 -13.28 16.29 3.55
N GLY A 217 -13.58 14.99 3.50
CA GLY A 217 -14.04 14.32 2.28
C GLY A 217 -12.97 14.24 1.19
N PRO A 218 -13.31 13.76 -0.02
CA PRO A 218 -12.33 13.45 -1.07
C PRO A 218 -11.63 14.68 -1.66
N ARG A 219 -12.16 15.90 -1.45
CA ARG A 219 -11.53 17.12 -1.98
C ARG A 219 -10.35 17.60 -1.14
N SER A 220 -10.40 17.42 0.19
CA SER A 220 -9.42 18.02 1.10
C SER A 220 -8.86 17.04 2.15
N SER A 221 -9.28 15.77 2.17
CA SER A 221 -8.79 14.74 3.11
C SER A 221 -7.27 14.53 3.06
N ASN A 222 -6.63 14.82 1.92
CA ASN A 222 -5.18 14.84 1.74
C ASN A 222 -4.47 15.75 2.76
N PHE A 223 -5.15 16.78 3.26
CA PHE A 223 -4.62 17.68 4.27
C PHE A 223 -4.49 16.99 5.64
N VAL A 224 -5.41 16.10 6.01
CA VAL A 224 -5.39 15.38 7.29
C VAL A 224 -4.14 14.49 7.40
N ALA A 225 -3.77 13.81 6.32
CA ALA A 225 -2.52 13.03 6.27
C ALA A 225 -1.29 13.94 6.46
N LYS A 226 -1.31 15.13 5.84
CA LYS A 226 -0.21 16.09 5.90
C LYS A 226 0.00 16.66 7.30
N VAL A 227 -1.04 17.15 7.95
CA VAL A 227 -0.95 17.70 9.32
C VAL A 227 -0.59 16.62 10.35
N MET A 228 -1.08 15.40 10.17
CA MET A 228 -0.67 14.26 11.00
C MET A 228 0.82 13.95 10.83
N PHE A 229 1.27 13.78 9.59
CA PHE A 229 2.66 13.44 9.30
C PHE A 229 3.61 14.54 9.76
N ASN A 230 3.30 15.81 9.47
CA ASN A 230 4.16 16.95 9.80
C ASN A 230 4.12 17.37 11.28
N SER A 231 3.22 16.79 12.08
CA SER A 231 3.15 17.08 13.51
C SER A 231 4.50 16.83 14.19
N PRO A 232 4.90 17.66 15.19
CA PRO A 232 6.14 17.45 15.92
C PRO A 232 6.25 16.05 16.53
N PHE A 233 5.11 15.50 17.00
CA PHE A 233 5.06 14.16 17.57
C PHE A 233 5.48 13.08 16.57
N VAL A 234 4.92 13.09 15.35
CA VAL A 234 5.26 12.10 14.33
C VAL A 234 6.67 12.33 13.79
N GLN A 235 7.04 13.57 13.50
CA GLN A 235 8.37 13.90 12.98
C GLN A 235 9.50 13.56 13.96
N SER A 236 9.25 13.65 15.28
CA SER A 236 10.24 13.24 16.29
C SER A 236 10.56 11.74 16.29
N LYS A 237 9.77 10.92 15.58
CA LYS A 237 9.90 9.45 15.53
C LYS A 237 10.19 8.93 14.13
N PHE A 238 9.84 9.68 13.09
CA PHE A 238 9.96 9.22 11.71
C PHE A 238 11.43 9.13 11.28
N THR A 239 11.77 8.07 10.52
CA THR A 239 13.13 7.86 9.99
C THR A 239 13.16 7.93 8.47
N PHE A 240 12.53 6.97 7.81
CA PHE A 240 12.46 6.88 6.35
C PHE A 240 11.25 6.09 5.86
N GLY A 241 10.93 6.28 4.58
CA GLY A 241 9.99 5.48 3.82
C GLY A 241 10.70 4.48 2.92
N CYS A 242 10.09 3.31 2.68
CA CYS A 242 10.54 2.29 1.73
C CYS A 242 9.33 1.72 0.99
N PHE A 243 9.35 1.80 -0.34
CA PHE A 243 8.19 1.61 -1.19
C PHE A 243 8.47 0.60 -2.30
N LEU A 244 7.61 -0.42 -2.40
CA LEU A 244 7.54 -1.23 -3.62
C LEU A 244 7.11 -0.34 -4.78
N LEU A 245 7.87 -0.34 -5.87
CA LEU A 245 7.49 0.31 -7.11
C LEU A 245 6.72 -0.67 -7.98
N THR A 246 5.49 -0.29 -8.34
CA THR A 246 4.60 -1.14 -9.13
C THR A 246 4.25 -0.48 -10.46
N SER A 247 3.96 -1.31 -11.44
CA SER A 247 3.33 -0.97 -12.70
C SER A 247 2.14 -1.89 -12.93
N PRO A 248 1.31 -1.64 -13.97
CA PRO A 248 0.28 -2.58 -14.37
C PRO A 248 0.80 -3.98 -14.70
N GLY A 249 2.03 -4.10 -15.22
CA GLY A 249 2.64 -5.37 -15.62
C GLY A 249 3.33 -6.10 -14.46
N GLY A 250 3.79 -5.37 -13.44
CA GLY A 250 4.31 -5.99 -12.24
C GLY A 250 5.16 -5.12 -11.33
N ILE A 251 6.01 -5.74 -10.50
CA ILE A 251 6.95 -5.00 -9.65
C ILE A 251 8.14 -4.57 -10.49
N ILE A 252 8.51 -3.30 -10.43
CA ILE A 252 9.59 -2.72 -11.24
C ILE A 252 10.80 -2.30 -10.41
N GLY A 253 10.69 -2.32 -9.08
CA GLY A 253 11.78 -1.93 -8.20
C GLY A 253 11.32 -1.60 -6.78
N VAL A 254 12.22 -0.96 -6.03
CA VAL A 254 11.99 -0.41 -4.69
C VAL A 254 12.62 0.98 -4.64
N ASP A 255 11.97 1.92 -3.96
CA ASP A 255 12.52 3.26 -3.70
C ASP A 255 12.41 3.57 -2.20
N ALA A 256 13.42 4.24 -1.66
CA ALA A 256 13.47 4.56 -0.25
C ALA A 256 14.14 5.92 -0.01
N GLY A 257 13.82 6.55 1.11
CA GLY A 257 14.41 7.83 1.46
C GLY A 257 13.88 8.43 2.76
N ASN A 258 14.69 9.32 3.35
CA ASN A 258 14.31 10.10 4.53
C ASN A 258 13.36 11.25 4.19
N ASP A 259 13.37 11.77 2.94
CA ASP A 259 12.49 12.84 2.47
C ASP A 259 11.25 12.26 1.78
N MET A 260 10.14 12.27 2.53
CA MET A 260 8.86 11.74 2.06
C MET A 260 8.23 12.56 0.93
N GLU A 261 8.47 13.87 0.85
CA GLU A 261 7.90 14.70 -0.22
C GLU A 261 8.59 14.41 -1.56
N ARG A 262 9.92 14.25 -1.55
CA ARG A 262 10.66 13.84 -2.74
C ARG A 262 10.28 12.43 -3.20
N LEU A 263 10.09 11.52 -2.26
CA LEU A 263 9.68 10.15 -2.54
C LEU A 263 8.26 10.12 -3.14
N ASP A 264 7.31 10.87 -2.56
CA ASP A 264 5.95 11.03 -3.06
C ASP A 264 5.92 11.54 -4.51
N ARG A 265 6.71 12.57 -4.83
CA ARG A 265 6.81 13.11 -6.20
C ARG A 265 7.31 12.08 -7.21
N ARG A 266 8.32 11.28 -6.87
CA ARG A 266 8.82 10.21 -7.76
C ARG A 266 7.78 9.13 -7.97
N LEU A 267 7.11 8.71 -6.91
CA LEU A 267 6.01 7.74 -6.94
C LEU A 267 4.82 8.22 -7.78
N MET A 268 4.48 9.50 -7.69
CA MET A 268 3.42 10.13 -8.49
C MET A 268 3.79 10.13 -9.98
N LEU A 269 5.00 10.58 -10.33
CA LEU A 269 5.49 10.58 -11.71
C LEU A 269 5.51 9.17 -12.31
N LEU A 270 5.92 8.18 -11.53
CA LEU A 270 5.85 6.78 -11.94
C LEU A 270 4.40 6.35 -12.20
N GLY A 271 3.48 6.68 -11.29
CA GLY A 271 2.07 6.37 -11.41
C GLY A 271 1.45 6.90 -12.70
N PHE A 272 1.69 8.18 -13.02
CA PHE A 272 1.19 8.80 -14.26
C PHE A 272 1.72 8.13 -15.52
N LYS A 273 3.02 7.81 -15.55
CA LYS A 273 3.65 7.16 -16.72
C LYS A 273 3.15 5.73 -16.94
N SER A 274 2.94 4.98 -15.86
CA SER A 274 2.66 3.55 -15.94
C SER A 274 1.17 3.21 -15.99
N TYR A 275 0.33 3.89 -15.22
CA TYR A 275 -1.09 3.53 -15.08
C TYR A 275 -2.05 4.38 -15.92
N GLY A 276 -1.65 5.57 -16.37
CA GLY A 276 -2.53 6.48 -17.12
C GLY A 276 -3.11 5.86 -18.39
N LYS A 277 -2.29 5.12 -19.16
CA LYS A 277 -2.72 4.47 -20.40
C LYS A 277 -3.68 3.31 -20.19
N ILE A 278 -3.46 2.52 -19.13
CA ILE A 278 -4.35 1.41 -18.78
C ILE A 278 -5.71 1.95 -18.34
N ARG A 279 -5.71 3.05 -17.58
CA ARG A 279 -6.94 3.72 -17.19
C ARG A 279 -7.72 4.23 -18.40
N GLU A 280 -7.05 4.89 -19.34
CA GLU A 280 -7.69 5.37 -20.57
C GLU A 280 -8.21 4.21 -21.43
N LEU A 281 -7.46 3.11 -21.53
CA LEU A 281 -7.95 1.92 -22.22
C LEU A 281 -9.25 1.40 -21.62
N PHE A 282 -9.36 1.34 -20.28
CA PHE A 282 -10.59 0.91 -19.62
C PHE A 282 -11.75 1.91 -19.80
N ASN A 283 -11.47 3.20 -19.89
CA ASN A 283 -12.47 4.23 -20.22
C ASN A 283 -13.08 4.02 -21.62
N GLU A 284 -12.29 3.57 -22.59
CA GLU A 284 -12.74 3.35 -23.98
C GLU A 284 -13.49 2.01 -24.19
N ILE A 285 -13.40 1.06 -23.24
CA ILE A 285 -14.09 -0.23 -23.33
C ILE A 285 -15.57 -0.05 -22.97
N ARG A 286 -16.44 -0.14 -23.97
CA ARG A 286 -17.91 -0.01 -23.78
C ARG A 286 -18.55 -1.18 -23.03
N GLU A 287 -18.05 -2.38 -23.23
CA GLU A 287 -18.58 -3.60 -22.59
C GLU A 287 -17.47 -4.28 -21.78
N CYS A 288 -17.49 -4.06 -20.47
CA CYS A 288 -16.54 -4.66 -19.53
C CYS A 288 -17.29 -5.47 -18.47
N ILE A 289 -16.96 -6.76 -18.35
CA ILE A 289 -17.44 -7.62 -17.26
C ILE A 289 -16.24 -7.93 -16.36
N ALA A 290 -16.17 -7.26 -15.22
CA ALA A 290 -15.18 -7.58 -14.19
C ALA A 290 -15.63 -8.79 -13.37
N VAL A 291 -14.82 -9.86 -13.39
CA VAL A 291 -15.07 -11.05 -12.57
C VAL A 291 -14.25 -10.96 -11.28
N MET A 292 -14.94 -10.89 -10.14
CA MET A 292 -14.31 -10.88 -8.82
C MET A 292 -14.20 -12.31 -8.28
N ASP A 293 -13.01 -12.90 -8.33
CA ASP A 293 -12.77 -14.28 -7.87
C ASP A 293 -11.86 -14.39 -6.64
N ALA A 294 -11.61 -13.28 -5.93
CA ALA A 294 -10.70 -13.19 -4.78
C ALA A 294 -11.40 -12.87 -3.44
N THR A 295 -10.65 -13.01 -2.34
CA THR A 295 -11.12 -12.85 -0.95
C THR A 295 -10.90 -11.44 -0.35
N GLY A 296 -10.28 -10.54 -1.13
CA GLY A 296 -9.91 -9.19 -0.72
C GLY A 296 -11.11 -8.26 -0.53
N GLU A 297 -10.85 -7.02 -0.11
CA GLU A 297 -11.87 -5.98 -0.14
C GLU A 297 -12.10 -5.58 -1.60
N PRO A 298 -13.34 -5.69 -2.13
CA PRO A 298 -13.58 -5.61 -3.57
C PRO A 298 -12.88 -4.45 -4.26
N ARG A 299 -12.99 -3.24 -3.70
CA ARG A 299 -12.38 -2.02 -4.24
C ARG A 299 -10.85 -2.07 -4.37
N TYR A 300 -10.17 -2.76 -3.45
CA TYR A 300 -8.71 -2.82 -3.41
C TYR A 300 -8.15 -4.09 -4.06
N MET A 301 -9.01 -4.98 -4.56
CA MET A 301 -8.54 -6.13 -5.33
C MET A 301 -7.86 -5.64 -6.62
N ILE A 302 -6.74 -6.29 -6.94
CA ILE A 302 -5.90 -5.95 -8.08
C ILE A 302 -6.11 -7.01 -9.15
N GLY A 303 -6.38 -6.57 -10.37
CA GLY A 303 -6.56 -7.43 -11.54
C GLY A 303 -6.53 -6.59 -12.81
N GLY A 304 -6.14 -7.19 -13.94
CA GLY A 304 -6.09 -6.47 -15.23
C GLY A 304 -5.15 -5.24 -15.24
N GLY A 305 -4.16 -5.19 -14.34
CA GLY A 305 -3.20 -4.10 -14.24
C GLY A 305 -3.62 -2.89 -13.40
N MET A 306 -4.75 -2.92 -12.69
CA MET A 306 -5.13 -1.86 -11.74
C MET A 306 -6.03 -2.38 -10.61
N THR A 307 -6.40 -1.51 -9.66
CA THR A 307 -7.39 -1.85 -8.63
C THR A 307 -8.80 -1.78 -9.20
N PHE A 308 -9.71 -2.61 -8.66
CA PHE A 308 -11.12 -2.59 -9.07
C PHE A 308 -11.79 -1.23 -8.85
N GLY A 309 -11.44 -0.50 -7.79
CA GLY A 309 -11.92 0.87 -7.56
C GLY A 309 -11.58 1.83 -8.70
N ASN A 310 -10.35 1.77 -9.22
CA ASN A 310 -9.94 2.58 -10.35
C ASN A 310 -10.63 2.16 -11.65
N LEU A 311 -10.93 0.86 -11.82
CA LEU A 311 -11.71 0.36 -12.96
C LEU A 311 -13.14 0.92 -12.93
N THR A 312 -13.82 0.87 -11.78
CA THR A 312 -15.19 1.38 -11.63
C THR A 312 -15.31 2.90 -11.79
N GLU A 313 -14.19 3.61 -11.72
CA GLU A 313 -14.11 5.07 -11.85
C GLU A 313 -13.34 5.50 -13.10
N ALA A 314 -13.08 4.60 -14.05
CA ALA A 314 -12.22 4.86 -15.21
C ALA A 314 -12.74 6.03 -16.08
N GLU A 315 -14.07 6.17 -16.20
CA GLU A 315 -14.72 7.25 -16.97
C GLU A 315 -14.66 8.64 -16.32
N LEU A 316 -14.33 8.71 -15.03
CA LEU A 316 -14.24 9.98 -14.34
C LEU A 316 -12.93 10.67 -14.72
N ASP A 317 -12.91 12.00 -14.71
CA ASP A 317 -11.65 12.75 -14.70
C ASP A 317 -11.36 13.11 -13.25
N LEU A 318 -10.51 12.31 -12.59
CA LEU A 318 -10.25 12.51 -11.17
C LEU A 318 -9.42 13.78 -10.88
N PHE A 319 -8.87 14.44 -11.89
CA PHE A 319 -8.21 15.75 -11.75
C PHE A 319 -9.18 16.93 -11.90
N ASP A 320 -10.36 16.71 -12.45
CA ASP A 320 -11.44 17.67 -12.42
C ASP A 320 -11.90 17.89 -10.97
N LEU A 321 -11.80 19.14 -10.50
CA LEU A 321 -12.14 19.48 -9.12
C LEU A 321 -13.66 19.49 -8.89
N ASP A 322 -14.43 19.66 -9.95
CA ASP A 322 -15.89 19.62 -9.91
C ASP A 322 -16.39 18.19 -9.78
N LYS A 323 -15.64 17.20 -10.28
CA LYS A 323 -15.92 15.78 -10.05
C LYS A 323 -15.63 15.37 -8.61
N ILE A 324 -16.64 14.79 -7.98
CA ILE A 324 -16.53 14.15 -6.66
C ILE A 324 -16.34 12.65 -6.90
N PRO A 325 -15.21 12.05 -6.49
CA PRO A 325 -15.04 10.61 -6.58
C PRO A 325 -16.18 9.88 -5.87
N VAL A 326 -16.71 8.83 -6.50
CA VAL A 326 -17.87 8.04 -6.04
C VAL A 326 -17.56 7.29 -4.73
N SER A 327 -16.32 7.32 -4.28
CA SER A 327 -15.77 6.37 -3.35
C SER A 327 -16.13 6.51 -1.88
N LEU A 328 -16.81 7.58 -1.48
CA LEU A 328 -17.58 7.52 -0.24
C LEU A 328 -18.84 6.73 -0.57
N GLY A 329 -19.01 5.52 -0.03
CA GLY A 329 -20.18 4.62 -0.21
C GLY A 329 -21.54 5.18 0.25
N TYR A 330 -21.80 6.42 -0.11
CA TYR A 330 -22.90 7.31 0.18
C TYR A 330 -23.35 8.04 -1.11
N GLY A 331 -22.57 7.98 -2.20
CA GLY A 331 -22.94 8.51 -3.53
C GLY A 331 -23.75 7.54 -4.41
N LEU A 332 -24.20 6.39 -3.89
CA LEU A 332 -25.15 5.51 -4.60
C LEU A 332 -26.62 5.94 -4.41
N TYR A 333 -26.84 7.19 -3.97
CA TYR A 333 -28.16 7.79 -3.81
C TYR A 333 -28.20 9.14 -4.54
N GLU A 334 -28.00 9.13 -5.85
CA GLU A 334 -28.65 10.08 -6.76
C GLU A 334 -29.23 9.33 -7.95
#